data_AF-A0A1B8S7Z6-F1
#
_entry.id   AF-A0A1B8S7Z6-F1
#
_cell.length_a   1.000
_cell.length_b   1.000
_cell.length_c   1.000
_cell.angle_alpha   90.00
_cell.angle_beta   90.00
_cell.angle_gamma   90.00
#
_symmetry.space_group_name_H-M   'P 1'
#
loop_
_entity.id
_entity.type
_entity.pdbx_description
1 polymer ?
#
loop_
_entity_poly.entity_id
_entity_poly.type
_entity_poly.pdbx_seq_one_letter_code
_entity_poly.pdbx_strand_id
1 'polypeptide(L)'
;MSSIPTPILWTVIIGLALGSYALRFAFIGFMGGKPIPEWLMRHLRYTAVAIIPALVAPLVVWPAPTGGDPSLMHFAAAAATFVAGYLTRNVLIGLGTGGLCLLLLYLAA
;
A
#
# COMPACT_ATOMS: atom_id res chain seq x y z
N MET A 1 -2.66 -4.02 25.23
CA MET A 1 -2.64 -5.03 24.16
C MET A 1 -3.77 -6.00 24.44
N SER A 2 -4.87 -5.93 23.71
CA SER A 2 -6.04 -6.81 23.92
C SER A 2 -5.68 -8.27 23.59
N SER A 3 -5.76 -9.16 24.57
CA SER A 3 -5.60 -10.60 24.36
C SER A 3 -6.79 -11.13 23.57
N ILE A 4 -6.57 -11.42 22.29
CA ILE A 4 -7.59 -12.06 21.45
C ILE A 4 -7.82 -13.48 21.98
N PRO A 5 -9.07 -13.90 22.23
CA PRO A 5 -9.36 -15.28 22.63
C PRO A 5 -8.83 -16.26 21.58
N THR A 6 -8.06 -17.26 22.01
CA THR A 6 -7.49 -18.32 21.16
C THR A 6 -8.50 -18.91 20.16
N PRO A 7 -9.76 -19.26 20.52
CA PRO A 7 -10.70 -19.80 19.53
C PRO A 7 -11.05 -18.79 18.43
N ILE A 8 -11.22 -17.51 18.76
CA ILE A 8 -11.52 -16.46 17.78
C ILE A 8 -10.36 -16.29 16.80
N LEU A 9 -9.12 -16.30 17.31
CA LEU A 9 -7.91 -16.22 16.49
C LEU A 9 -7.89 -17.35 15.45
N TRP A 10 -8.11 -18.59 15.86
CA TRP A 10 -8.14 -19.74 14.94
C TRP A 10 -9.28 -19.66 13.93
N THR A 11 -10.47 -19.22 14.35
CA THR A 11 -11.60 -19.01 13.43
C THR A 11 -11.27 -17.95 12.37
N VAL A 12 -10.63 -16.84 12.76
CA VAL A 12 -10.21 -15.79 11.82
C VAL A 12 -9.15 -16.30 10.84
N ILE A 13 -8.14 -17.03 11.34
CA ILE A 13 -7.10 -17.61 10.48
C ILE A 13 -7.71 -18.57 9.45
N ILE A 14 -8.54 -19.52 9.91
CA ILE A 14 -9.17 -20.51 9.02
C ILE A 14 -10.12 -19.81 8.03
N GLY A 15 -10.89 -18.83 8.50
CA GLY A 15 -11.80 -18.04 7.67
C GLY A 15 -11.06 -17.25 6.58
N LEU A 16 -9.97 -16.57 6.92
CA LEU A 16 -9.12 -15.84 5.97
C LEU A 16 -8.42 -16.78 4.99
N ALA A 17 -7.94 -17.94 5.45
CA ALA A 17 -7.32 -18.95 4.61
C ALA A 17 -8.32 -19.51 3.58
N LEU A 18 -9.50 -19.92 4.04
CA LEU A 18 -10.55 -20.46 3.17
C LEU A 18 -11.08 -19.39 2.22
N GLY A 19 -11.32 -18.17 2.70
CA GLY A 19 -11.77 -17.04 1.88
C GLY A 19 -10.77 -16.69 0.78
N SER A 20 -9.47 -16.61 1.12
CA SER A 20 -8.41 -16.33 0.14
C SER A 20 -8.28 -17.43 -0.91
N TYR A 21 -8.35 -18.70 -0.47
CA TYR A 21 -8.34 -19.84 -1.38
C TYR A 21 -9.57 -19.86 -2.30
N ALA A 22 -10.76 -19.65 -1.75
CA ALA A 22 -12.01 -19.61 -2.49
C ALA A 22 -12.04 -18.48 -3.53
N LEU A 23 -11.56 -17.28 -3.19
CA LEU A 23 -11.40 -16.19 -4.14
C LEU A 23 -10.46 -16.58 -5.28
N ARG A 24 -9.27 -17.10 -4.96
CA ARG A 24 -8.30 -17.54 -5.98
C ARG A 24 -8.87 -18.66 -6.87
N PHE A 25 -9.56 -19.62 -6.26
CA PHE A 25 -10.22 -20.71 -6.95
C PHE A 25 -11.37 -20.21 -7.82
N ALA A 26 -12.15 -19.21 -7.40
CA ALA A 26 -13.16 -18.59 -8.24
C ALA A 26 -12.54 -17.94 -9.48
N PHE A 27 -11.44 -17.19 -9.33
CA PHE A 27 -10.72 -16.59 -10.45
C PHE A 27 -10.09 -17.60 -11.41
N ILE A 28 -9.50 -18.70 -10.92
CA ILE A 28 -8.86 -19.69 -11.81
C ILE A 28 -9.88 -20.70 -12.34
N GLY A 29 -10.83 -21.13 -11.50
CA GLY A 29 -11.82 -22.15 -11.80
C GLY A 29 -12.97 -21.64 -12.67
N PHE A 30 -13.50 -20.44 -12.43
CA PHE A 30 -14.59 -19.89 -13.26
C PHE A 30 -14.09 -19.36 -14.61
N MET A 31 -12.84 -18.90 -14.64
CA MET A 31 -12.20 -18.22 -15.77
C MET A 31 -11.17 -19.09 -16.50
N GLY A 32 -10.93 -20.32 -16.02
CA GLY A 32 -10.03 -21.30 -16.61
C GLY A 32 -10.53 -21.77 -17.97
N GLY A 33 -9.96 -21.20 -19.04
CA GLY A 33 -10.25 -21.58 -20.42
C GLY A 33 -11.14 -20.61 -21.21
N LYS A 34 -11.63 -19.51 -20.59
CA LYS A 34 -12.34 -18.44 -21.31
C LYS A 34 -11.40 -17.26 -21.58
N PRO A 35 -11.48 -16.60 -22.75
CA PRO A 35 -10.75 -15.35 -22.97
C PRO A 35 -11.21 -14.31 -21.95
N ILE A 36 -10.25 -13.71 -21.23
CA ILE A 36 -10.52 -12.65 -20.25
C ILE A 36 -11.07 -11.44 -21.01
N PRO A 37 -12.28 -10.93 -20.67
CA PRO A 37 -12.83 -9.79 -21.37
C PRO A 37 -11.97 -8.54 -21.14
N GLU A 38 -11.89 -7.67 -22.14
CA GLU A 38 -10.94 -6.56 -22.17
C GLU A 38 -11.16 -5.54 -21.05
N TRP A 39 -12.41 -5.36 -20.60
CA TRP A 39 -12.72 -4.52 -19.44
C TRP A 39 -12.07 -5.04 -18.16
N LEU A 40 -12.01 -6.36 -17.94
CA LEU A 40 -11.39 -6.96 -16.76
C LEU A 40 -9.87 -6.85 -16.83
N MET A 41 -9.27 -7.07 -18.00
CA MET A 41 -7.83 -6.86 -18.23
C MET A 41 -7.41 -5.41 -17.96
N ARG A 42 -8.25 -4.43 -18.33
CA ARG A 42 -7.97 -3.02 -18.04
C ARG A 42 -7.90 -2.77 -16.53
N HIS A 43 -8.84 -3.27 -15.75
CA HIS A 43 -8.82 -3.09 -14.28
C HIS A 43 -7.64 -3.82 -13.63
N LEU A 44 -7.35 -5.05 -14.06
CA LEU A 44 -6.21 -5.83 -13.56
C LEU A 44 -4.86 -5.15 -13.81
N ARG A 45 -4.71 -4.44 -14.94
CA ARG A 45 -3.50 -3.65 -15.23
C ARG A 45 -3.32 -2.47 -14.29
N TYR A 46 -4.40 -1.88 -13.78
CA TYR A 46 -4.33 -0.72 -12.89
C TYR A 46 -4.21 -1.08 -11.41
N THR A 47 -4.44 -2.34 -11.02
CA THR A 47 -4.37 -2.75 -9.61
C THR A 47 -3.00 -2.47 -8.99
N ALA A 48 -1.91 -2.84 -9.67
CA ALA A 48 -0.56 -2.60 -9.16
C ALA A 48 -0.26 -1.10 -9.00
N VAL A 49 -0.70 -0.29 -9.96
CA VAL A 49 -0.53 1.17 -9.94
C VAL A 49 -1.37 1.82 -8.83
N ALA A 50 -2.54 1.26 -8.50
CA ALA A 50 -3.42 1.77 -7.45
C ALA A 50 -2.98 1.35 -6.04
N ILE A 51 -2.40 0.15 -5.88
CA ILE A 51 -2.00 -0.38 -4.57
C ILE A 51 -0.86 0.44 -3.95
N ILE A 52 0.15 0.85 -4.73
CA ILE A 52 1.32 1.56 -4.18
C ILE A 52 0.89 2.88 -3.50
N PRO A 53 0.13 3.79 -4.15
CA PRO A 53 -0.39 4.98 -3.49
C PRO A 53 -1.32 4.67 -2.31
N ALA A 54 -2.15 3.62 -2.40
CA ALA A 54 -3.06 3.25 -1.31
C ALA A 54 -2.30 2.82 -0.04
N LEU A 55 -1.12 2.23 -0.17
CA LEU A 55 -0.25 1.90 0.96
C LEU A 55 0.51 3.11 1.50
N VAL A 56 0.92 4.04 0.63
CA VAL A 56 1.74 5.21 1.01
C VAL A 56 0.90 6.36 1.56
N ALA A 57 -0.28 6.63 1.00
CA ALA A 57 -1.15 7.74 1.42
C ALA A 57 -1.46 7.77 2.93
N PRO A 58 -1.89 6.68 3.60
CA PRO A 58 -2.15 6.71 5.03
C PRO A 58 -0.89 7.00 5.85
N LEU A 59 0.29 6.55 5.40
CA LEU A 59 1.56 6.80 6.06
C LEU A 59 1.98 8.27 6.00
N VAL A 60 1.53 9.01 4.99
CA VAL A 60 1.83 10.44 4.82
C VAL A 60 0.81 11.31 5.55
N VAL A 61 -0.48 10.98 5.45
CA VAL A 61 -1.57 11.80 6.03
C VAL A 61 -1.71 11.55 7.54
N TRP A 62 -1.58 10.30 7.98
CA TRP A 62 -1.64 9.88 9.39
C TRP A 62 -0.36 9.16 9.79
N PRO A 63 0.77 9.88 9.88
CA PRO A 63 2.04 9.27 10.24
C PRO A 63 1.98 8.65 11.64
N ALA A 64 2.32 7.36 11.73
CA ALA A 64 2.37 6.60 12.98
C ALA A 64 3.24 7.25 14.08
N PRO A 65 4.40 7.90 13.77
CA PRO A 65 5.21 8.58 14.78
C PRO A 65 4.51 9.79 15.43
N THR A 66 3.52 10.39 14.77
CA THR A 66 2.84 11.61 15.23
C THR A 66 1.50 11.30 15.92
N GLY A 67 1.23 10.04 16.25
CA GLY A 67 -0.02 9.65 16.91
C GLY A 67 -1.28 9.85 16.07
N GLY A 68 -1.15 10.11 14.76
CA GLY A 68 -2.26 10.37 13.86
C GLY A 68 -2.54 11.86 13.59
N ASP A 69 -1.72 12.78 14.09
CA ASP A 69 -1.85 14.18 13.67
C ASP A 69 -1.14 14.44 12.32
N PRO A 70 -1.80 15.11 11.37
CA PRO A 70 -1.18 15.48 10.10
C PRO A 70 -0.03 16.46 10.37
N SER A 71 1.20 16.06 10.04
CA SER A 71 2.39 16.88 10.24
C SER A 71 2.94 17.43 8.92
N LEU A 72 3.25 18.71 8.93
CA LEU A 72 3.73 19.45 7.75
C LEU A 72 5.02 18.84 7.17
N MET A 73 5.86 18.24 8.01
CA MET A 73 7.12 17.59 7.62
C MET A 73 6.90 16.34 6.75
N HIS A 74 5.91 15.48 7.08
CA HIS A 74 5.64 14.27 6.30
C HIS A 74 5.02 14.60 4.93
N PHE A 75 4.16 15.63 4.88
CA PHE A 75 3.63 16.15 3.62
C PHE A 75 4.73 16.78 2.75
N ALA A 76 5.61 17.59 3.34
CA ALA A 76 6.72 18.22 2.61
C ALA A 76 7.67 17.17 2.03
N ALA A 77 8.01 16.14 2.82
CA ALA A 77 8.82 15.03 2.34
C ALA A 77 8.11 14.28 1.21
N ALA A 78 6.84 13.90 1.37
CA ALA A 78 6.05 13.21 0.34
C ALA A 78 5.96 14.00 -0.98
N ALA A 79 5.78 15.32 -0.89
CA ALA A 79 5.80 16.21 -2.05
C ALA A 79 7.19 16.22 -2.71
N ALA A 80 8.27 16.30 -1.94
CA ALA A 80 9.63 16.22 -2.46
C ALA A 80 9.91 14.87 -3.15
N THR A 81 9.47 13.75 -2.57
CA THR A 81 9.57 12.42 -3.18
C THR A 81 8.82 12.35 -4.50
N PHE A 82 7.62 12.91 -4.54
CA PHE A 82 6.76 12.89 -5.73
C PHE A 82 7.38 13.74 -6.85
N VAL A 83 7.86 14.95 -6.54
CA VAL A 83 8.53 15.84 -7.50
C VAL A 83 9.81 15.19 -8.03
N ALA A 84 10.67 14.66 -7.15
CA ALA A 84 11.90 13.99 -7.56
C ALA A 84 11.63 12.76 -8.42
N GLY A 85 10.67 11.92 -8.01
CA GLY A 85 10.26 10.73 -8.77
C GLY A 85 9.65 11.09 -10.14
N TYR A 86 8.87 12.16 -10.21
CA TYR A 86 8.25 12.62 -11.45
C TYR A 86 9.29 13.16 -12.45
N LEU A 87 10.23 13.99 -11.99
CA LEU A 87 11.27 14.55 -12.85
C LEU A 87 12.30 13.50 -13.29
N THR A 88 12.78 12.67 -12.36
CA THR A 88 13.88 11.75 -12.65
C THR A 88 13.41 10.46 -13.33
N ARG A 89 12.09 10.17 -13.30
CA ARG A 89 11.50 8.89 -13.73
C ARG A 89 12.23 7.66 -13.15
N ASN A 90 12.93 7.84 -12.03
CA ASN A 90 13.76 6.83 -11.39
C ASN A 90 13.29 6.61 -9.96
N VAL A 91 12.80 5.40 -9.69
CA VAL A 91 12.25 5.01 -8.39
C VAL A 91 13.30 5.09 -7.29
N LEU A 92 14.58 4.80 -7.59
CA LEU A 92 15.67 4.85 -6.61
C LEU A 92 15.95 6.27 -6.13
N ILE A 93 15.89 7.25 -7.03
CA ILE A 93 16.08 8.66 -6.67
C ILE A 93 14.89 9.18 -5.88
N GLY A 94 13.67 8.78 -6.26
CA GLY A 94 12.47 9.04 -5.43
C GLY A 94 12.64 8.50 -4.02
N LEU A 95 12.98 7.22 -3.86
CA LEU A 95 13.16 6.60 -2.54
C LEU A 95 14.24 7.30 -1.71
N GLY A 96 15.40 7.58 -2.32
CA GLY A 96 16.50 8.25 -1.65
C GLY A 96 16.17 9.69 -1.22
N THR A 97 15.50 10.45 -2.08
CA THR A 97 15.10 11.84 -1.78
C THR A 97 14.07 11.91 -0.66
N GLY A 98 13.07 11.03 -0.65
CA GLY A 98 12.07 10.99 0.43
C GLY A 98 12.68 10.62 1.78
N GLY A 99 13.53 9.58 1.80
CA GLY A 99 14.25 9.18 3.01
C GLY A 99 15.17 10.27 3.55
N LEU A 100 15.97 10.90 2.67
CA LEU A 100 16.84 12.00 3.05
C LEU A 100 16.06 13.24 3.51
N CYS A 101 14.94 13.56 2.86
CA CYS A 101 14.12 14.72 3.21
C CYS A 101 13.52 14.54 4.61
N LEU A 102 12.94 13.37 4.92
CA LEU A 102 12.47 13.07 6.28
C LEU A 102 13.59 13.11 7.32
N LEU A 103 14.76 12.57 7.00
CA LEU A 103 15.90 12.54 7.91
C LEU A 103 16.42 13.96 8.20
N LEU A 104 16.55 14.80 7.17
CA LEU A 104 16.95 16.19 7.32
C LEU A 104 15.90 17.03 8.07
N LEU A 105 14.61 16.83 7.79
CA LEU A 105 13.52 17.49 8.51
C LEU A 105 13.49 17.09 9.99
N TYR A 106 13.78 15.83 10.30
CA TYR A 106 13.85 15.33 11.67
C TYR A 106 15.09 15.85 12.42
N LEU A 107 16.25 15.97 11.75
CA LEU A 107 17.46 16.54 12.34
C LEU A 107 17.40 18.06 12.55
N ALA A 108 16.53 18.75 11.79
CA ALA A 108 16.34 20.20 11.90
C ALA A 108 15.24 20.60 12.91
N ALA A 109 14.48 19.63 13.43
CA ALA A 109 13.40 19.79 14.41
C ALA A 109 13.91 19.59 15.85
#